data_AF-A0A4R1I1Y3-F1
#
_entry.id   AF-A0A4R1I1Y3-F1
#
_cell.length_a   1.000
_cell.length_b   1.000
_cell.length_c   1.000
_cell.angle_alpha   90.00
_cell.angle_beta   90.00
_cell.angle_gamma   90.00
#
_symmetry.space_group_name_H-M   'P 1'
#
loop_
_entity.id
_entity.type
_entity.pdbx_description
1 polymer ?
#
loop_
_entity_poly.entity_id
_entity_poly.type
_entity_poly.pdbx_seq_one_letter_code
_entity_poly.pdbx_strand_id
1 'polypeptide(L)'
;MTAMTDDSSRSADSVVLRDALSDPLSLSDEAVAAATRLPPLAAVHQLPAAEVDALAELWTSTRADSAATHPVLARLGPAAHRLRELRRAERTTTTCPVCCFDRLDEPPYLAFEGVPEAEGDRESLAPPYAIHFGDPSRRRCPCCGFGFGIDDDPVHGDETWTFQAWLRFWIERGASWHDSSRKPTQWTLAAQFAAAGRAEPAVTPTG
;
A
#
# COMPACT_ATOMS: atom_id res chain seq x y z
N MET A 1 16.27 -16.05 65.18
CA MET A 1 17.20 -16.20 64.04
C MET A 1 16.32 -16.43 62.82
N THR A 2 15.98 -15.36 62.11
CA THR A 2 15.07 -15.41 60.96
C THR A 2 15.85 -14.87 59.78
N ALA A 3 16.17 -15.75 58.82
CA ALA A 3 16.86 -15.38 57.59
C ALA A 3 15.82 -14.88 56.57
N MET A 4 15.91 -13.61 56.20
CA MET A 4 15.32 -13.08 54.98
C MET A 4 16.36 -13.21 53.87
N THR A 5 16.05 -13.97 52.82
CA THR A 5 16.82 -13.96 51.57
C THR A 5 16.12 -13.03 50.59
N ASP A 6 16.89 -12.03 50.15
CA ASP A 6 16.50 -10.96 49.23
C ASP A 6 16.54 -11.45 47.78
N ASP A 7 15.42 -11.33 47.08
CA ASP A 7 15.22 -11.67 45.66
C ASP A 7 15.45 -10.41 44.81
N SER A 8 16.72 -10.11 44.54
CA SER A 8 17.15 -8.94 43.76
C SER A 8 17.63 -9.31 42.33
N SER A 9 17.09 -10.37 41.74
CA SER A 9 17.50 -10.85 40.39
C SER A 9 16.62 -10.36 39.22
N ARG A 10 15.81 -9.32 39.41
CA ARG A 10 15.14 -8.63 38.30
C ARG A 10 15.82 -7.29 38.04
N SER A 11 16.17 -7.03 36.78
CA SER A 11 16.46 -5.71 36.19
C SER A 11 17.92 -5.34 35.84
N ALA A 12 18.76 -6.30 35.41
CA ALA A 12 20.00 -5.96 34.69
C ALA A 12 19.80 -5.98 33.16
N ASP A 13 19.17 -7.02 32.62
CA ASP A 13 18.94 -7.18 31.17
C ASP A 13 17.98 -6.14 30.56
N SER A 14 17.08 -5.57 31.37
CA SER A 14 16.14 -4.52 30.95
C SER A 14 16.81 -3.15 30.76
N VAL A 15 17.93 -2.89 31.45
CA VAL A 15 18.57 -1.57 31.47
C VAL A 15 19.56 -1.46 30.31
N VAL A 16 20.29 -2.53 30.01
CA VAL A 16 21.23 -2.57 28.87
C VAL A 16 20.52 -2.50 27.51
N LEU A 17 19.28 -2.99 27.41
CA LEU A 17 18.48 -2.85 26.20
C LEU A 17 18.04 -1.41 25.92
N ARG A 18 17.89 -0.57 26.95
CA ARG A 18 17.39 0.81 26.81
C ARG A 18 18.42 1.77 26.22
N ASP A 19 19.70 1.63 26.57
CA ASP A 19 20.76 2.52 26.07
C ASP A 19 21.16 2.25 24.61
N ALA A 20 20.86 1.05 24.08
CA ALA A 20 21.11 0.72 22.67
C ALA A 20 20.02 1.23 21.71
N LEU A 21 18.87 1.67 22.23
CA LEU A 21 17.67 2.04 21.48
C LEU A 21 17.63 3.50 21.00
N SER A 22 18.65 4.31 21.32
CA SER A 22 18.47 5.76 21.33
C SER A 22 18.48 6.50 19.99
N ASP A 23 18.88 5.96 18.83
CA ASP A 23 18.66 6.74 17.58
C ASP A 23 18.92 5.99 16.26
N PRO A 24 18.06 5.04 15.87
CA PRO A 24 17.46 5.23 14.54
C PRO A 24 15.98 4.83 14.43
N LEU A 25 15.39 4.26 15.48
CA LEU A 25 14.12 3.53 15.36
C LEU A 25 12.90 4.24 15.94
N SER A 26 13.09 5.24 16.82
CA SER A 26 12.00 6.01 17.48
C SER A 26 10.75 5.16 17.81
N LEU A 27 10.96 3.93 18.28
CA LEU A 27 9.88 3.02 18.61
C LEU A 27 9.26 3.43 19.94
N SER A 28 7.93 3.26 20.05
CA SER A 28 7.25 3.44 21.33
C SER A 28 7.76 2.47 22.40
N ASP A 29 7.67 2.86 23.67
CA ASP A 29 7.97 1.97 24.81
C ASP A 29 7.13 0.68 24.76
N GLU A 30 5.91 0.77 24.22
CA GLU A 30 5.02 -0.37 24.00
C GLU A 30 5.59 -1.33 22.96
N ALA A 31 6.13 -0.83 21.85
CA ALA A 31 6.78 -1.63 20.81
C ALA A 31 8.01 -2.36 21.33
N VAL A 32 8.85 -1.67 22.12
CA VAL A 32 10.02 -2.26 22.78
C VAL A 32 9.60 -3.35 23.77
N ALA A 33 8.54 -3.10 24.56
CA ALA A 33 8.02 -4.07 25.51
C ALA A 33 7.35 -5.28 24.82
N ALA A 34 6.72 -5.11 23.66
CA ALA A 34 6.18 -6.19 22.85
C ALA A 34 7.32 -7.04 22.25
N ALA A 35 8.38 -6.40 21.75
CA ALA A 35 9.54 -7.05 21.16
C ALA A 35 10.20 -8.07 22.10
N THR A 36 10.24 -7.76 23.40
CA THR A 36 10.89 -8.58 24.42
C THR A 36 10.00 -9.71 24.96
N ARG A 37 8.66 -9.54 24.96
CA ARG A 37 7.72 -10.47 25.60
C ARG A 37 7.04 -11.44 24.64
N LEU A 38 6.91 -11.08 23.37
CA LEU A 38 6.10 -11.84 22.41
C LEU A 38 6.97 -12.51 21.33
N PRO A 39 6.46 -13.58 20.69
CA PRO A 39 7.00 -14.06 19.43
C PRO A 39 7.01 -12.92 18.39
N PRO A 40 8.02 -12.83 17.49
CA PRO A 40 8.19 -11.68 16.60
C PRO A 40 6.94 -11.30 15.80
N LEU A 41 6.22 -12.27 15.23
CA LEU A 41 5.01 -12.00 14.46
C LEU A 41 3.88 -11.44 15.35
N ALA A 42 3.68 -11.99 16.54
CA ALA A 42 2.67 -11.52 17.48
C ALA A 42 3.00 -10.11 18.03
N ALA A 43 4.29 -9.81 18.24
CA ALA A 43 4.75 -8.46 18.60
C ALA A 43 4.40 -7.46 17.49
N VAL A 44 4.78 -7.77 16.25
CA VAL A 44 4.55 -6.89 15.08
C VAL A 44 3.06 -6.66 14.81
N HIS A 45 2.19 -7.66 15.04
CA HIS A 45 0.75 -7.49 14.90
C HIS A 45 0.11 -6.51 15.90
N GLN A 46 0.75 -6.27 17.04
CA GLN A 46 0.28 -5.30 18.04
C GLN A 46 0.79 -3.88 17.78
N LEU A 47 1.74 -3.71 16.86
CA LEU A 47 2.29 -2.40 16.53
C LEU A 47 1.34 -1.59 15.62
N PRO A 48 1.28 -0.26 15.77
CA PRO A 48 0.68 0.64 14.79
C PRO A 48 1.25 0.41 13.39
N ALA A 49 0.42 0.61 12.35
CA ALA A 49 0.83 0.38 10.96
C ALA A 49 2.10 1.16 10.56
N ALA A 50 2.20 2.43 10.97
CA ALA A 50 3.36 3.27 10.70
C ALA A 50 4.66 2.72 11.31
N GLU A 51 4.61 2.11 12.50
CA GLU A 51 5.78 1.50 13.12
C GLU A 51 6.19 0.19 12.41
N VAL A 52 5.21 -0.60 11.94
CA VAL A 52 5.48 -1.79 11.10
C VAL A 52 6.16 -1.37 9.79
N ASP A 53 5.69 -0.30 9.16
CA ASP A 53 6.25 0.20 7.90
C ASP A 53 7.69 0.72 8.08
N ALA A 54 7.94 1.49 9.16
CA ALA A 54 9.27 1.97 9.51
C ALA A 54 10.26 0.83 9.80
N LEU A 55 9.85 -0.18 10.58
CA LEU A 55 10.66 -1.37 10.84
C LEU A 55 10.97 -2.16 9.57
N ALA A 56 9.99 -2.32 8.69
CA ALA A 56 10.16 -3.02 7.43
C ALA A 56 11.11 -2.28 6.49
N GLU A 57 10.99 -0.95 6.39
CA GLU A 57 11.87 -0.11 5.58
C GLU A 57 13.30 -0.12 6.08
N LEU A 58 13.51 0.04 7.38
CA LEU A 58 14.84 0.00 7.98
C LEU A 58 15.48 -1.38 7.84
N TRP A 59 14.69 -2.46 7.96
CA TRP A 59 15.18 -3.82 7.71
C TRP A 59 15.65 -4.01 6.26
N THR A 60 14.90 -3.47 5.29
CA THR A 60 15.26 -3.54 3.86
C THR A 60 16.53 -2.75 3.58
N SER A 61 16.67 -1.55 4.13
CA SER A 61 17.82 -0.68 3.86
C SER A 61 19.12 -1.14 4.53
N THR A 62 19.03 -1.78 5.71
CA THR A 62 20.20 -2.23 6.49
C THR A 62 20.70 -3.63 6.13
N ARG A 63 19.97 -4.39 5.31
CA ARG A 63 20.28 -5.78 4.97
C ARG A 63 21.64 -5.97 4.27
N ALA A 64 22.23 -4.90 3.74
CA ALA A 64 23.57 -4.89 3.16
C ALA A 64 24.70 -4.99 4.21
N ASP A 65 24.45 -4.56 5.46
CA ASP A 65 25.44 -4.53 6.55
C ASP A 65 24.96 -5.35 7.77
N SER A 66 25.12 -6.67 7.67
CA SER A 66 24.69 -7.62 8.71
C SER A 66 25.40 -7.49 10.07
N ALA A 67 26.56 -6.83 10.13
CA ALA A 67 27.38 -6.75 11.34
C ALA A 67 26.92 -5.66 12.34
N ALA A 68 26.02 -4.74 11.93
CA ALA A 68 25.61 -3.58 12.74
C ALA A 68 24.10 -3.52 13.03
N THR A 69 23.34 -4.59 12.71
CA THR A 69 21.88 -4.57 12.86
C THR A 69 21.48 -4.52 14.34
N HIS A 70 20.77 -3.46 14.72
CA HIS A 70 20.22 -3.26 16.06
C HIS A 70 19.41 -4.50 16.54
N PRO A 71 19.50 -4.97 17.79
CA PRO A 71 18.88 -6.22 18.24
C PRO A 71 17.36 -6.30 18.02
N VAL A 72 16.64 -5.20 18.24
CA VAL A 72 15.18 -5.13 17.96
C VAL A 72 14.91 -5.23 16.46
N LEU A 73 15.74 -4.61 15.61
CA LEU A 73 15.59 -4.68 14.16
C LEU A 73 15.90 -6.09 13.65
N ALA A 74 16.94 -6.73 14.16
CA ALA A 74 17.28 -8.12 13.84
C ALA A 74 16.15 -9.09 14.22
N ARG A 75 15.47 -8.82 15.34
CA ARG A 75 14.37 -9.66 15.84
C ARG A 75 13.04 -9.40 15.12
N LEU A 76 12.64 -8.14 14.96
CA LEU A 76 11.31 -7.77 14.46
C LEU A 76 11.29 -7.45 12.96
N GLY A 77 12.41 -7.02 12.39
CA GLY A 77 12.54 -6.60 10.99
C GLY A 77 11.99 -7.61 9.98
N PRO A 78 12.39 -8.90 10.03
CA PRO A 78 11.85 -9.91 9.12
C PRO A 78 10.32 -10.08 9.20
N ALA A 79 9.77 -10.02 10.42
CA ALA A 79 8.33 -10.17 10.66
C ALA A 79 7.56 -8.90 10.24
N ALA A 80 8.12 -7.71 10.50
CA ALA A 80 7.58 -6.43 10.05
C ALA A 80 7.57 -6.34 8.52
N HIS A 81 8.68 -6.71 7.87
CA HIS A 81 8.76 -6.82 6.42
C HIS A 81 7.71 -7.80 5.90
N ARG A 82 7.61 -9.02 6.45
CA ARG A 82 6.61 -10.00 6.01
C ARG A 82 5.19 -9.49 6.20
N LEU A 83 4.88 -8.83 7.31
CA LEU A 83 3.55 -8.29 7.55
C LEU A 83 3.24 -7.11 6.63
N ARG A 84 4.22 -6.23 6.33
CA ARG A 84 4.08 -5.18 5.33
C ARG A 84 3.77 -5.77 3.96
N GLU A 85 4.51 -6.79 3.52
CA GLU A 85 4.27 -7.47 2.25
C GLU A 85 2.90 -8.16 2.20
N LEU A 86 2.47 -8.80 3.29
CA LEU A 86 1.12 -9.38 3.39
C LEU A 86 0.05 -8.29 3.37
N ARG A 87 0.22 -7.19 4.11
CA ARG A 87 -0.69 -6.05 4.08
C ARG A 87 -0.72 -5.40 2.71
N ARG A 88 0.39 -5.33 1.98
CA ARG A 88 0.44 -4.86 0.59
C ARG A 88 -0.29 -5.80 -0.35
N ALA A 89 -0.08 -7.10 -0.20
CA ALA A 89 -0.81 -8.12 -0.94
C ALA A 89 -2.32 -8.14 -0.61
N GLU A 90 -2.70 -7.78 0.63
CA GLU A 90 -4.09 -7.58 1.04
C GLU A 90 -4.65 -6.21 0.59
N ARG A 91 -3.76 -5.21 0.42
CA ARG A 91 -4.06 -3.86 -0.08
C ARG A 91 -3.98 -3.76 -1.61
N THR A 92 -4.05 -4.88 -2.30
CA THR A 92 -4.33 -4.83 -3.74
C THR A 92 -5.73 -4.27 -3.90
N THR A 93 -5.83 -3.01 -4.31
CA THR A 93 -7.12 -2.36 -4.40
C THR A 93 -7.86 -2.92 -5.62
N THR A 94 -9.11 -3.34 -5.40
CA THR A 94 -10.07 -3.63 -6.48
C THR A 94 -10.68 -2.34 -7.05
N THR A 95 -10.00 -1.20 -6.88
CA THR A 95 -10.42 0.09 -7.39
C THR A 95 -9.75 0.40 -8.71
N CYS A 96 -10.55 0.75 -9.71
CA CYS A 96 -10.06 1.17 -11.01
C CYS A 96 -9.28 2.49 -10.89
N PRO A 97 -8.01 2.55 -11.35
CA PRO A 97 -7.19 3.77 -11.32
C PRO A 97 -7.77 4.91 -12.17
N VAL A 98 -8.54 4.57 -13.21
CA VAL A 98 -9.11 5.52 -14.17
C VAL A 98 -10.34 6.22 -13.57
N CYS A 99 -11.39 5.45 -13.24
CA CYS A 99 -12.69 6.00 -12.89
C CYS A 99 -13.06 5.86 -11.40
N CYS A 100 -12.21 5.23 -10.58
CA CYS A 100 -12.45 5.00 -9.15
C CYS A 100 -13.60 4.01 -8.83
N PHE A 101 -14.02 3.17 -9.78
CA PHE A 101 -14.93 2.06 -9.49
C PHE A 101 -14.24 1.01 -8.60
N ASP A 102 -14.79 0.75 -7.42
CA ASP A 102 -14.18 0.02 -6.29
C ASP A 102 -14.46 -1.49 -6.25
N ARG A 103 -15.26 -2.00 -7.18
CA ARG A 103 -15.70 -3.40 -7.21
C ARG A 103 -15.10 -4.18 -8.38
N LEU A 104 -13.84 -3.95 -8.76
CA LEU A 104 -13.19 -4.85 -9.71
C LEU A 104 -13.16 -6.28 -9.16
N ASP A 105 -13.23 -7.28 -10.05
CA ASP A 105 -13.20 -8.69 -9.64
C ASP A 105 -11.79 -9.10 -9.16
N GLU A 106 -10.78 -8.42 -9.66
CA GLU A 106 -9.39 -8.54 -9.26
C GLU A 106 -8.67 -7.18 -9.36
N PRO A 107 -7.54 -7.00 -8.68
CA PRO A 107 -6.75 -5.78 -8.76
C PRO A 107 -6.30 -5.51 -10.20
N PRO A 108 -6.16 -4.24 -10.63
CA PRO A 108 -5.74 -3.93 -11.99
C PRO A 108 -4.33 -4.47 -12.31
N TYR A 109 -3.42 -4.45 -11.33
CA TYR A 109 -2.08 -5.02 -11.39
C TYR A 109 -1.71 -5.69 -10.06
N LEU A 110 -0.78 -6.64 -10.10
CA LEU A 110 -0.38 -7.48 -8.95
C LEU A 110 0.09 -6.68 -7.73
N ALA A 111 0.83 -5.59 -7.93
CA ALA A 111 1.33 -4.72 -6.87
C ALA A 111 0.61 -3.37 -6.84
N PHE A 112 -0.64 -3.30 -7.32
CA PHE A 112 -1.39 -2.05 -7.34
C PHE A 112 -1.97 -1.72 -5.96
N GLU A 113 -1.30 -0.80 -5.25
CA GLU A 113 -1.70 -0.31 -3.92
C GLU A 113 -2.65 0.91 -4.00
N GLY A 114 -2.99 1.35 -5.22
CA GLY A 114 -3.72 2.59 -5.47
C GLY A 114 -2.92 3.55 -6.35
N VAL A 115 -3.57 4.60 -6.85
CA VAL A 115 -2.86 5.67 -7.55
C VAL A 115 -2.26 6.61 -6.50
N PRO A 116 -0.95 6.93 -6.54
CA PRO A 116 -0.33 7.84 -5.59
C PRO A 116 -1.13 9.13 -5.43
N GLU A 117 -1.34 9.56 -4.18
CA GLU A 117 -2.17 10.73 -3.83
C GLU A 117 -1.48 12.07 -4.13
N ALA A 118 -0.18 12.07 -4.44
CA ALA A 118 0.53 13.28 -4.78
C ALA A 118 -0.08 13.90 -6.05
N GLU A 119 -0.79 15.02 -5.86
CA GLU A 119 -1.28 15.91 -6.90
C GLU A 119 -0.08 16.42 -7.71
N GLY A 120 0.31 15.65 -8.73
CA GLY A 120 1.51 15.89 -9.54
C GLY A 120 2.09 14.62 -10.17
N ASP A 121 1.89 13.45 -9.55
CA ASP A 121 2.54 12.20 -9.99
C ASP A 121 1.67 11.32 -10.91
N ARG A 122 0.36 11.59 -11.01
CA ARG A 122 -0.53 10.87 -11.94
C ARG A 122 -0.13 11.09 -13.41
N GLU A 123 0.47 12.24 -13.70
CA GLU A 123 0.96 12.61 -15.03
C GLU A 123 2.39 12.07 -15.26
N SER A 124 3.12 11.74 -14.19
CA SER A 124 4.51 11.27 -14.23
C SER A 124 4.66 9.79 -14.60
N LEU A 125 3.66 8.95 -14.31
CA LEU A 125 3.73 7.53 -14.67
C LEU A 125 3.31 7.30 -16.11
N ALA A 126 4.30 7.15 -16.98
CA ALA A 126 4.08 6.74 -18.35
C ALA A 126 3.75 5.23 -18.42
N PRO A 127 2.77 4.83 -19.25
CA PRO A 127 2.54 3.43 -19.60
C PRO A 127 3.75 2.84 -20.37
N PRO A 128 3.94 1.52 -20.38
CA PRO A 128 3.06 0.48 -19.84
C PRO A 128 3.13 0.40 -18.31
N TYR A 129 1.98 0.26 -17.65
CA TYR A 129 1.92 0.37 -16.18
C TYR A 129 2.46 -0.86 -15.46
N ALA A 130 2.64 -1.98 -16.17
CA ALA A 130 3.21 -3.20 -15.62
C ALA A 130 4.64 -3.02 -15.08
N ILE A 131 5.40 -2.03 -15.59
CA ILE A 131 6.74 -1.73 -15.08
C ILE A 131 6.71 -1.10 -13.69
N HIS A 132 5.60 -0.46 -13.32
CA HIS A 132 5.42 0.23 -12.06
C HIS A 132 4.68 -0.63 -11.03
N PHE A 133 3.70 -1.42 -11.50
CA PHE A 133 2.76 -2.13 -10.64
C PHE A 133 2.77 -3.66 -10.81
N GLY A 134 3.69 -4.21 -11.60
CA GLY A 134 3.79 -5.65 -11.85
C GLY A 134 2.75 -6.18 -12.84
N ASP A 135 2.57 -7.51 -12.86
CA ASP A 135 1.72 -8.18 -13.86
C ASP A 135 0.29 -7.61 -13.90
N PRO A 136 -0.24 -7.27 -15.09
CA PRO A 136 -1.60 -6.76 -15.23
C PRO A 136 -2.63 -7.90 -15.15
N SER A 137 -3.83 -7.56 -14.69
CA SER A 137 -4.99 -8.47 -14.69
C SER A 137 -5.47 -8.86 -16.09
N ARG A 138 -5.21 -8.03 -17.12
CA ARG A 138 -5.79 -8.18 -18.47
C ARG A 138 -7.32 -8.18 -18.47
N ARG A 139 -7.92 -7.56 -17.46
CA ARG A 139 -9.38 -7.31 -17.38
C ARG A 139 -9.69 -5.90 -17.80
N ARG A 140 -10.92 -5.71 -18.28
CA ARG A 140 -11.50 -4.39 -18.50
C ARG A 140 -12.31 -3.96 -17.29
N CYS A 141 -12.18 -2.70 -16.89
CA CYS A 141 -13.05 -2.13 -15.88
C CYS A 141 -14.51 -2.16 -16.36
N PRO A 142 -15.47 -2.72 -15.59
CA PRO A 142 -16.87 -2.75 -15.99
C PRO A 142 -17.54 -1.37 -15.99
N CYS A 143 -16.94 -0.39 -15.32
CA CYS A 143 -17.39 1.00 -15.36
C CYS A 143 -16.85 1.71 -16.61
N CYS A 144 -15.56 2.03 -16.68
CA CYS A 144 -15.02 2.85 -17.77
C CYS A 144 -14.46 2.09 -18.99
N GLY A 145 -14.38 0.75 -18.95
CA GLY A 145 -13.91 -0.08 -20.06
C GLY A 145 -12.40 -0.18 -20.26
N PHE A 146 -11.61 0.57 -19.49
CA PHE A 146 -10.14 0.53 -19.57
C PHE A 146 -9.63 -0.88 -19.26
N GLY A 147 -8.80 -1.44 -20.15
CA GLY A 147 -8.15 -2.74 -20.07
C GLY A 147 -6.73 -2.62 -19.53
N PHE A 148 -6.51 -3.16 -18.33
CA PHE A 148 -5.22 -3.11 -17.66
C PHE A 148 -4.21 -4.06 -18.32
N GLY A 149 -3.07 -3.54 -18.80
CA GLY A 149 -2.13 -4.24 -19.67
C GLY A 149 -2.67 -4.53 -21.08
N ILE A 150 -3.71 -3.80 -21.52
CA ILE A 150 -4.28 -3.90 -22.87
C ILE A 150 -4.27 -2.53 -23.53
N ASP A 151 -4.91 -1.55 -22.90
CA ASP A 151 -5.02 -0.20 -23.46
C ASP A 151 -3.76 0.63 -23.14
N ASP A 152 -3.02 0.31 -22.06
CA ASP A 152 -1.71 0.91 -21.74
C ASP A 152 -0.50 0.14 -22.27
N ASP A 153 -0.68 -1.05 -22.82
CA ASP A 153 0.41 -1.81 -23.43
C ASP A 153 -0.08 -2.59 -24.67
N PRO A 154 -0.53 -1.88 -25.71
CA PRO A 154 -1.10 -2.54 -26.87
C PRO A 154 -0.05 -3.31 -27.66
N VAL A 155 -0.30 -4.59 -27.87
CA VAL A 155 0.48 -5.40 -28.81
C VAL A 155 0.07 -4.98 -30.23
N HIS A 156 1.04 -4.69 -31.10
CA HIS A 156 0.87 -4.35 -32.53
C HIS A 156 0.75 -2.87 -32.94
N GLY A 157 1.19 -1.94 -32.09
CA GLY A 157 1.34 -0.54 -32.49
C GLY A 157 0.03 0.26 -32.53
N ASP A 158 -1.01 -0.24 -31.85
CA ASP A 158 -2.18 0.57 -31.53
C ASP A 158 -1.79 1.71 -30.55
N GLU A 159 -2.67 2.70 -30.44
CA GLU A 159 -2.46 3.84 -29.55
C GLU A 159 -2.42 3.42 -28.08
N THR A 160 -1.35 3.80 -27.39
CA THR A 160 -1.20 3.62 -25.95
C THR A 160 -1.96 4.68 -25.17
N TRP A 161 -2.77 4.28 -24.19
CA TRP A 161 -3.57 5.18 -23.37
C TRP A 161 -2.99 5.33 -21.96
N THR A 162 -2.84 6.58 -21.52
CA THR A 162 -2.66 6.87 -20.10
C THR A 162 -4.01 6.77 -19.37
N PHE A 163 -3.98 6.51 -18.06
CA PHE A 163 -5.21 6.52 -17.25
C PHE A 163 -5.98 7.84 -17.37
N GLN A 164 -5.28 8.98 -17.43
CA GLN A 164 -5.90 10.30 -17.52
C GLN A 164 -6.48 10.58 -18.90
N ALA A 165 -5.78 10.19 -19.98
CA ALA A 165 -6.30 10.32 -21.34
C ALA A 165 -7.58 9.50 -21.51
N TRP A 166 -7.60 8.27 -20.99
CA TRP A 166 -8.82 7.45 -21.03
C TRP A 166 -9.94 8.00 -20.16
N LEU A 167 -9.64 8.49 -18.95
CA LEU A 167 -10.62 9.12 -18.06
C LEU A 167 -11.32 10.28 -18.78
N ARG A 168 -10.54 11.18 -19.39
CA ARG A 168 -11.08 12.31 -20.14
C ARG A 168 -11.95 11.83 -21.31
N PHE A 169 -11.43 10.93 -22.14
CA PHE A 169 -12.17 10.35 -23.26
C PHE A 169 -13.49 9.71 -22.82
N TRP A 170 -13.48 8.95 -21.73
CA TRP A 170 -14.67 8.30 -21.19
C TRP A 170 -15.72 9.32 -20.71
N ILE A 171 -15.29 10.37 -19.99
CA ILE A 171 -16.21 11.42 -19.53
C ILE A 171 -16.77 12.24 -20.70
N GLU A 172 -15.95 12.61 -21.67
CA GLU A 172 -16.38 13.34 -22.88
C GLU A 172 -17.46 12.57 -23.66
N ARG A 173 -17.47 11.24 -23.56
CA ARG A 173 -18.50 10.37 -24.16
C ARG A 173 -19.69 10.09 -23.24
N GLY A 174 -19.85 10.89 -22.18
CA GLY A 174 -20.98 10.80 -21.24
C GLY A 174 -20.79 9.75 -20.14
N ALA A 175 -19.55 9.35 -19.85
CA ALA A 175 -19.22 8.38 -18.81
C ALA A 175 -20.04 7.07 -18.94
N SER A 176 -20.14 6.55 -20.17
CA SER A 176 -20.92 5.35 -20.48
C SER A 176 -20.32 4.11 -19.82
N TRP A 177 -21.19 3.26 -19.28
CA TRP A 177 -20.74 2.03 -18.62
C TRP A 177 -20.35 0.97 -19.65
N HIS A 178 -19.19 0.35 -19.47
CA HIS A 178 -18.75 -0.76 -20.31
C HIS A 178 -19.62 -2.00 -20.12
N ASP A 179 -19.94 -2.33 -18.87
CA ASP A 179 -20.90 -3.36 -18.49
C ASP A 179 -22.05 -2.73 -17.71
N SER A 180 -23.15 -2.46 -18.40
CA SER A 180 -24.34 -1.82 -17.83
C SER A 180 -25.02 -2.67 -16.75
N SER A 181 -24.80 -3.99 -16.71
CA SER A 181 -25.37 -4.86 -15.68
C SER A 181 -24.76 -4.62 -14.31
N ARG A 182 -23.55 -4.04 -14.26
CA ARG A 182 -22.83 -3.69 -13.02
C ARG A 182 -23.09 -2.27 -12.53
N LYS A 183 -23.82 -1.46 -13.31
CA LYS A 183 -24.14 -0.07 -12.99
C LYS A 183 -25.12 0.01 -11.81
N PRO A 184 -24.77 0.71 -10.71
CA PRO A 184 -25.72 0.97 -9.63
C PRO A 184 -26.94 1.76 -10.11
N THR A 185 -28.13 1.47 -9.57
CA THR A 185 -29.40 2.11 -9.97
C THR A 185 -29.41 3.63 -9.82
N GLN A 186 -28.75 4.15 -8.79
CA GLN A 186 -28.66 5.59 -8.50
C GLN A 186 -27.25 6.15 -8.76
N TRP A 187 -26.54 5.55 -9.71
CA TRP A 187 -25.18 5.96 -10.01
C TRP A 187 -25.10 7.37 -10.60
N THR A 188 -24.19 8.16 -10.06
CA THR A 188 -23.72 9.42 -10.66
C THR A 188 -22.19 9.44 -10.67
N LEU A 189 -21.60 10.15 -11.63
CA LEU A 189 -20.15 10.32 -11.71
C LEU A 189 -19.60 10.98 -10.44
N ALA A 190 -20.22 12.08 -10.01
CA ALA A 190 -19.94 12.77 -8.75
C ALA A 190 -19.87 11.84 -7.54
N ALA A 191 -20.88 10.99 -7.35
CA ALA A 191 -20.94 10.08 -6.20
C ALA A 191 -19.81 9.04 -6.22
N GLN A 192 -19.43 8.54 -7.40
CA GLN A 192 -18.33 7.57 -7.54
C GLN A 192 -16.98 8.18 -7.15
N PHE A 193 -16.69 9.40 -7.60
CA PHE A 193 -15.45 10.09 -7.23
C PHE A 193 -15.45 10.49 -5.75
N ALA A 194 -16.56 11.01 -5.23
CA ALA A 194 -16.70 11.37 -3.82
C ALA A 194 -16.50 10.17 -2.88
N ALA A 195 -17.03 8.99 -3.23
CA ALA A 195 -16.83 7.77 -2.45
C ALA A 195 -15.35 7.34 -2.39
N ALA A 196 -14.57 7.66 -3.43
CA ALA A 196 -13.13 7.44 -3.47
C ALA A 196 -12.30 8.59 -2.88
N GLY A 197 -12.94 9.56 -2.22
CA GLY A 197 -12.27 10.74 -1.64
C GLY A 197 -11.69 11.69 -2.70
N ARG A 198 -12.21 11.67 -3.93
CA ARG A 198 -11.69 12.45 -5.07
C ARG A 198 -12.69 13.46 -5.55
N ALA A 199 -12.18 14.61 -6.00
CA ALA A 199 -12.98 15.55 -6.76
C ALA A 199 -13.40 14.94 -8.09
N GLU A 200 -14.63 15.25 -8.52
CA GLU A 200 -15.07 14.93 -9.87
C GLU A 200 -14.21 15.71 -10.88
N PRO A 201 -13.72 15.06 -11.96
CA PRO A 201 -12.89 15.74 -12.95
C PRO A 201 -13.68 16.85 -13.64
N ALA A 202 -13.15 18.07 -13.65
CA ALA A 202 -13.69 19.15 -14.48
C ALA A 202 -13.38 18.84 -15.96
N VAL A 203 -14.37 18.38 -16.71
CA VAL A 203 -14.25 18.26 -18.16
C VAL A 203 -14.81 19.53 -18.79
N THR A 204 -13.91 20.38 -19.27
CA THR A 204 -14.28 21.51 -20.12
C THR A 204 -14.64 20.93 -21.49
N PRO A 205 -15.86 21.14 -22.01
CA PRO A 205 -16.19 20.69 -23.36
C PRO A 205 -15.23 21.36 -24.36
N THR A 206 -14.50 20.56 -25.11
CA THR A 206 -13.71 21.05 -26.25
C THR A 206 -14.71 21.39 -27.36
N GLY A 207 -14.98 22.69 -27.52
CA GLY A 207 -15.86 23.23 -28.56
C GLY A 207 -15.26 23.15 -29.96
#